data_AF-A0A953HGF9-F1
#
_entry.id   AF-A0A953HGF9-F1
#
_cell.length_a   1.000
_cell.length_b   1.000
_cell.length_c   1.000
_cell.angle_alpha   90.00
_cell.angle_beta   90.00
_cell.angle_gamma   90.00
#
_symmetry.space_group_name_H-M   'P 1'
#
loop_
_entity.id
_entity.type
_entity.pdbx_description
1 polymer ?
#
loop_
_entity_poly.entity_id
_entity_poly.type
_entity_poly.pdbx_seq_one_letter_code
_entity_poly.pdbx_strand_id
1 'polypeptide(L)' 'DAHGGQVQDSRFKTRMKGEGKFALLFSAQFKLLCRKFGLNQSRFHLSSEHFRRPGSSEQLSLF' A
#
# COMPACT_ATOMS: atom_id res chain seq x y z
N ASP A 1 17.85 2.69 1.32
CA ASP A 1 17.80 4.14 1.66
C ASP A 1 16.48 4.89 1.52
N ALA A 2 15.35 4.29 1.09
CA ALA A 2 14.07 5.02 1.05
C ALA A 2 13.50 5.43 2.43
N HIS A 3 14.07 4.87 3.51
CA HIS A 3 13.82 5.21 4.92
C HIS A 3 15.15 5.31 5.72
N GLY A 4 16.26 5.65 5.05
CA GLY A 4 17.57 5.80 5.71
C GLY A 4 18.08 4.53 6.43
N GLY A 5 17.66 3.34 5.98
CA GLY A 5 18.04 2.05 6.59
C GLY A 5 17.13 1.59 7.73
N GLN A 6 16.13 2.40 8.12
CA GLN A 6 15.16 2.02 9.15
C GLN A 6 14.01 1.22 8.53
N VAL A 7 13.66 0.09 9.15
CA VAL A 7 12.52 -0.74 8.75
C VAL A 7 11.19 -0.16 9.24
N GLN A 8 11.24 0.65 10.30
CA GLN A 8 10.06 1.21 10.95
C GLN A 8 10.16 2.74 11.04
N ASP A 9 9.04 3.40 10.75
CA ASP A 9 8.89 4.86 10.89
C ASP A 9 7.69 5.15 11.80
N SER A 10 7.91 5.88 12.90
CA SER A 10 6.89 6.22 13.90
C SER A 10 6.11 7.47 13.55
N ARG A 11 6.56 8.25 12.56
CA ARG A 11 5.90 9.49 12.14
C ARG A 11 4.52 9.16 11.56
N PHE A 12 3.56 10.02 11.89
CA PHE A 12 2.21 9.88 11.38
C PHE A 12 2.18 10.06 9.85
N LYS A 13 1.44 9.20 9.14
CA LYS A 13 1.27 9.22 7.66
C LYS A 13 2.51 8.97 6.79
N THR A 14 3.65 8.57 7.36
CA THR A 14 4.87 8.29 6.58
C THR A 14 5.05 6.80 6.27
N ARG A 15 4.34 5.92 6.98
CA ARG A 15 4.40 4.47 6.76
C ARG A 15 3.88 4.08 5.37
N MET A 16 4.42 2.99 4.84
CA MET A 16 4.05 2.41 3.53
C MET A 16 4.31 3.32 2.32
N LYS A 17 5.09 4.40 2.49
CA LYS A 17 5.52 5.29 1.40
C LYS A 17 7.01 5.63 1.56
N GLY A 18 7.82 5.24 0.57
CA GLY A 18 9.23 5.63 0.53
C GLY A 18 9.39 7.14 0.33
N GLU A 19 10.43 7.72 0.94
CA GLU A 19 10.78 9.14 0.83
C GLU A 19 12.13 9.34 0.13
N GLY A 20 12.41 10.58 -0.29
CA GLY A 20 13.69 10.96 -0.88
C GLY A 20 13.87 10.61 -2.37
N LYS A 21 15.07 10.88 -2.88
CA LYS A 21 15.40 10.81 -4.32
C LYS A 21 15.22 9.41 -4.92
N PHE A 22 15.59 8.37 -4.17
CA PHE A 22 15.41 6.99 -4.62
C PHE A 22 13.94 6.60 -4.76
N ALA A 23 13.08 6.99 -3.83
CA ALA A 23 11.64 6.74 -3.93
C ALA A 23 11.03 7.40 -5.18
N LEU A 24 11.49 8.61 -5.54
CA LEU A 24 11.09 9.29 -6.76
C LEU A 24 11.57 8.53 -8.02
N LEU A 25 12.82 8.10 -8.05
CA LEU A 25 13.37 7.30 -9.14
C LEU A 25 12.61 5.98 -9.33
N PHE A 26 12.31 5.27 -8.25
CA PHE A 26 11.52 4.04 -8.32
C PHE A 26 10.10 4.30 -8.81
N SER A 27 9.45 5.38 -8.35
CA SER A 27 8.12 5.76 -8.84
C SER A 27 8.11 6.05 -10.33
N ALA A 28 9.12 6.77 -10.83
CA ALA A 28 9.25 7.09 -12.25
C ALA A 28 9.47 5.82 -13.10
N GLN A 29 10.38 4.93 -12.66
CA GLN A 29 10.65 3.67 -13.33
C GLN A 29 9.43 2.76 -13.35
N PHE A 30 8.74 2.60 -12.23
CA PHE A 30 7.52 1.80 -12.14
C PHE A 30 6.46 2.27 -13.14
N LYS A 31 6.18 3.59 -13.18
CA LYS A 31 5.22 4.17 -14.13
C LYS A 31 5.65 3.94 -15.58
N LEU A 32 6.94 4.06 -15.89
CA LEU A 32 7.46 3.82 -17.23
C LEU A 32 7.26 2.37 -17.66
N LEU A 33 7.59 1.41 -16.78
CA LEU A 33 7.45 -0.02 -17.05
C LEU A 33 5.98 -0.41 -17.21
N CYS A 34 5.08 0.12 -16.37
CA CYS A 34 3.65 -0.12 -16.55
C CYS A 34 3.16 0.36 -17.93
N ARG A 35 3.59 1.53 -18.40
CA ARG A 35 3.26 1.99 -19.75
C ARG A 35 3.86 1.09 -20.83
N LYS A 36 5.13 0.72 -20.69
CA LYS A 36 5.85 -0.11 -21.68
C LYS A 36 5.23 -1.49 -21.86
N PHE A 37 4.81 -2.12 -20.77
CA PHE A 37 4.27 -3.48 -20.77
C PHE A 37 2.73 -3.52 -20.73
N GLY A 38 2.07 -2.37 -20.80
CA GLY A 38 0.61 -2.33 -20.75
C GLY A 38 0.02 -2.84 -19.43
N LEU A 39 0.68 -2.58 -18.30
CA LEU A 39 0.17 -2.92 -16.97
C LEU A 39 -0.64 -1.75 -16.39
N ASN A 40 -1.48 -2.03 -15.40
CA ASN A 40 -2.31 -1.04 -14.68
C ASN A 40 -3.21 -0.19 -15.60
N GLN A 41 -3.64 -0.74 -16.75
CA GLN A 41 -4.47 -0.01 -17.72
C GLN A 41 -5.93 0.16 -17.27
N SER A 42 -6.43 -0.76 -16.45
CA SER A 42 -7.79 -0.75 -15.94
C SER A 42 -7.78 -0.81 -14.41
N ARG A 43 -8.84 -0.27 -13.82
CA ARG A 43 -9.15 -0.49 -12.41
C ARG A 43 -10.23 -1.55 -12.32
N PHE A 44 -10.02 -2.52 -11.45
CA PHE A 44 -11.03 -3.51 -11.13
C PHE A 44 -12.00 -2.92 -10.11
N HIS A 45 -13.29 -3.15 -10.33
CA HIS A 45 -14.29 -2.93 -9.29
C HIS A 45 -14.29 -4.15 -8.37
N LEU A 46 -13.98 -3.94 -7.09
CA LEU A 46 -14.04 -5.00 -6.10
C LEU A 46 -15.49 -5.09 -5.59
N SER A 47 -16.09 -6.27 -5.70
CA SER A 47 -17.42 -6.51 -5.13
C SER A 47 -17.34 -6.77 -3.63
N SER A 48 -18.19 -6.10 -2.86
CA SER A 48 -18.40 -6.41 -1.43
C SER A 48 -19.54 -7.41 -1.22
N GLU A 49 -20.13 -7.97 -2.27
CA GLU A 49 -21.30 -8.87 -2.18
C GLU A 49 -21.02 -10.12 -1.35
N HIS A 50 -19.79 -10.65 -1.43
CA HIS A 50 -19.38 -11.83 -0.66
C HIS A 50 -18.73 -11.47 0.68
N PHE A 51 -18.60 -10.18 1.00
CA PHE A 51 -18.07 -9.77 2.28
C PHE A 51 -19.06 -10.16 3.39
N ARG A 52 -18.66 -11.13 4.21
CA ARG A 52 -19.36 -11.45 5.44
C ARG A 52 -18.61 -10.75 6.55
N ARG A 53 -19.29 -9.80 7.21
CA ARG A 53 -18.82 -9.31 8.50
C ARG A 53 -18.59 -10.57 9.35
N PRO A 54 -17.38 -10.79 9.92
CA PRO A 54 -17.26 -11.79 10.96
C PRO A 54 -18.36 -11.49 11.97
N GLY A 55 -19.06 -12.52 12.47
CA GLY A 55 -20.19 -12.32 13.39
C GLY A 55 -19.74 -11.55 14.64
N SER A 56 -20.51 -11.60 15.72
CA SER A 56 -19.93 -11.39 17.04
C SER A 56 -18.91 -12.51 17.35
N SER A 57 -17.83 -12.62 16.56
CA SER A 57 -16.63 -13.32 16.93
C SER A 57 -16.12 -12.57 18.15
N GLU A 58 -16.35 -13.17 19.31
CA GLU A 58 -15.48 -13.34 20.50
C GLU A 58 -14.31 -12.36 20.70
N GLN A 59 -14.42 -11.13 20.21
CA GLN A 59 -13.54 -10.04 20.56
C GLN A 59 -13.92 -9.73 22.00
N LEU A 60 -13.16 -10.31 22.92
CA LEU A 60 -13.30 -10.06 24.35
C LEU A 60 -13.25 -8.55 24.59
N SER A 61 -14.02 -8.11 25.59
CA SER A 61 -13.96 -6.74 26.07
C SER A 61 -12.51 -6.38 26.38
N LEU A 62 -12.05 -5.25 25.84
CA LEU A 62 -10.71 -4.73 26.12
C LEU A 62 -10.60 -4.09 27.50
N PHE A 63 -11.71 -4.00 28.24
CA PHE A 63 -11.82 -3.44 29.59
C PHE A 63 -12.87 -4.17 30.42
#